data_AF-A0A7X9AK17-F1
#
_entry.id   AF-A0A7X9AK17-F1
#
_cell.length_a   1.000
_cell.length_b   1.000
_cell.length_c   1.000
_cell.angle_alpha   90.00
_cell.angle_beta   90.00
_cell.angle_gamma   90.00
#
_symmetry.space_group_name_H-M   'P 1'
#
loop_
_entity.id
_entity.type
_entity.pdbx_description
1 polymer ?
#
loop_
_entity_poly.entity_id
_entity_poly.type
_entity_poly.pdbx_seq_one_letter_code
_entity_poly.pdbx_strand_id
1 'polypeptide(L)'
;MPDFRSTDVDSRQIENTAASLDEDIKALSSVCTFIRNDVMANLDPYWEGQAKQSFEQRFTRFAEALVKLVDEYRVLNDLLKRAGDTYGKADDSVRNTIAKLPR
;
A
#
# COMPACT_ATOMS: atom_id res chain seq x y z
N MET A 1 30.03 -6.13 -19.11
CA MET A 1 29.29 -7.14 -18.34
C MET A 1 28.11 -6.45 -17.69
N PRO A 2 26.87 -6.98 -17.79
CA PRO A 2 25.75 -6.47 -16.99
C PRO A 2 26.09 -6.58 -15.51
N ASP A 3 25.79 -5.54 -14.72
CA ASP A 3 26.10 -5.53 -13.29
C ASP A 3 24.96 -6.17 -12.50
N PHE A 4 25.01 -7.49 -12.37
CA PHE A 4 24.02 -8.31 -11.65
C PHE A 4 23.84 -7.94 -10.18
N ARG A 5 24.83 -7.28 -9.58
CA ARG A 5 24.71 -6.82 -8.19
C ARG A 5 23.72 -5.66 -8.06
N SER A 6 23.53 -4.87 -9.13
CA SER A 6 22.55 -3.79 -9.14
C SER A 6 21.11 -4.32 -9.17
N THR A 7 20.82 -5.31 -10.02
CA THR A 7 19.47 -5.88 -10.16
C THR A 7 18.98 -6.64 -8.92
N ASP A 8 19.88 -7.37 -8.24
CA ASP A 8 19.56 -8.01 -6.95
C ASP A 8 19.24 -6.99 -5.85
N VAL A 9 19.99 -5.88 -5.80
CA VAL A 9 19.78 -4.80 -4.82
C VAL A 9 18.46 -4.09 -5.09
N ASP A 10 18.14 -3.82 -6.34
CA ASP A 10 16.89 -3.19 -6.75
C ASP A 10 15.68 -4.07 -6.43
N SER A 11 15.75 -5.39 -6.70
CA SER A 11 14.67 -6.33 -6.35
C SER A 11 14.40 -6.37 -4.85
N ARG A 12 15.45 -6.43 -4.02
CA ARG A 12 15.30 -6.41 -2.55
C ARG A 12 14.75 -5.08 -2.04
N GLN A 13 15.13 -3.96 -2.65
CA GLN A 13 14.59 -2.65 -2.29
C GLN A 13 13.09 -2.55 -2.62
N ILE A 14 12.66 -3.10 -3.75
CA ILE A 14 11.25 -3.18 -4.13
C ILE A 14 10.48 -4.05 -3.14
N GLU A 15 10.99 -5.23 -2.78
CA GLU A 15 10.38 -6.12 -1.79
C GLU A 15 10.24 -5.45 -0.41
N ASN A 16 11.31 -4.81 0.08
CA ASN A 16 11.29 -4.09 1.36
C ASN A 16 10.28 -2.93 1.34
N THR A 17 10.21 -2.20 0.23
CA THR A 17 9.25 -1.11 0.06
C THR A 17 7.82 -1.64 0.05
N ALA A 18 7.56 -2.76 -0.63
CA ALA A 18 6.26 -3.40 -0.66
C ALA A 18 5.81 -3.92 0.72
N ALA A 19 6.76 -4.44 1.50
CA ALA A 19 6.51 -4.87 2.87
C ALA A 19 6.18 -3.69 3.80
N SER A 20 6.95 -2.60 3.74
CA SER A 20 6.67 -1.37 4.48
C SER A 20 5.30 -0.79 4.10
N LEU A 21 4.95 -0.81 2.81
CA LEU A 21 3.68 -0.31 2.33
C LEU A 21 2.50 -1.16 2.84
N ASP A 22 2.67 -2.49 2.98
CA ASP A 22 1.67 -3.36 3.60
C ASP A 22 1.43 -3.01 5.08
N GLU A 23 2.48 -2.65 5.82
CA GLU A 23 2.35 -2.18 7.21
C GLU A 23 1.60 -0.85 7.28
N ASP A 24 1.94 0.10 6.41
CA ASP A 24 1.27 1.40 6.31
C ASP A 24 -0.21 1.25 5.93
N ILE A 25 -0.53 0.38 4.96
CA ILE A 25 -1.91 0.07 4.57
C ILE A 25 -2.71 -0.51 5.74
N LYS A 26 -2.11 -1.39 6.54
CA LYS A 26 -2.76 -1.96 7.74
C LYS A 26 -3.01 -0.89 8.79
N ALA A 27 -2.02 -0.03 9.05
CA ALA A 27 -2.15 1.07 9.99
C ALA A 27 -3.25 2.05 9.54
N LEU A 28 -3.25 2.46 8.28
CA LEU A 28 -4.25 3.36 7.71
C LEU A 28 -5.66 2.73 7.72
N SER A 29 -5.77 1.44 7.41
CA SER A 29 -7.06 0.71 7.47
C SER A 29 -7.62 0.69 8.90
N SER A 30 -6.75 0.48 9.90
CA SER A 30 -7.12 0.53 11.32
C SER A 30 -7.60 1.92 11.72
N VAL A 31 -6.87 2.97 11.32
CA VAL A 31 -7.24 4.37 11.55
C VAL A 31 -8.59 4.69 10.89
N CYS A 32 -8.84 4.25 9.66
CA CYS A 32 -10.13 4.46 8.98
C CYS A 32 -11.29 3.82 9.75
N THR A 33 -11.08 2.61 10.27
CA THR A 33 -12.08 1.87 11.05
C THR A 33 -12.35 2.56 12.37
N PHE A 34 -11.30 2.97 13.09
CA PHE A 34 -11.40 3.74 14.33
C PHE A 34 -12.15 5.05 14.11
N ILE A 35 -11.71 5.86 13.13
CA ILE A 35 -12.35 7.14 12.81
C ILE A 35 -13.83 6.93 12.51
N ARG A 36 -14.18 6.01 11.61
CA ARG A 36 -15.57 5.78 11.22
C ARG A 36 -16.47 5.34 12.38
N ASN A 37 -16.00 4.41 13.21
CA ASN A 37 -16.81 3.81 14.25
C ASN A 37 -16.83 4.65 15.54
N ASP A 38 -15.65 5.08 16.02
CA ASP A 38 -15.55 5.74 17.32
C ASP A 38 -15.96 7.20 17.28
N VAL A 39 -15.63 7.94 16.22
CA VAL A 39 -15.97 9.37 16.16
C VAL A 39 -17.49 9.54 16.07
N MET A 40 -18.14 8.75 15.22
CA MET A 40 -19.61 8.81 15.10
C MET A 40 -20.29 8.30 16.37
N ALA A 41 -19.83 7.18 16.96
CA ALA A 41 -20.43 6.64 18.17
C ALA A 41 -20.29 7.55 19.40
N ASN A 42 -19.17 8.27 19.53
CA ASN A 42 -18.94 9.17 20.67
C ASN A 42 -19.63 10.54 20.52
N LEU A 43 -19.87 10.99 19.28
CA LEU A 43 -20.52 12.28 19.02
C LEU A 43 -22.05 12.18 19.05
N ASP A 44 -22.60 10.99 18.80
CA ASP A 44 -24.05 10.76 18.71
C ASP A 44 -24.84 11.15 19.97
N PRO A 45 -24.39 10.84 21.21
CA PRO A 45 -25.20 11.05 22.43
C PRO A 45 -25.27 12.51 22.92
N TYR A 46 -24.36 13.38 22.48
CA TYR A 46 -24.18 14.72 23.06
C TYR A 46 -24.35 15.86 22.06
N TRP A 47 -24.60 15.53 20.79
CA TRP A 47 -24.67 16.50 19.72
C TRP A 47 -25.99 16.36 18.95
N GLU A 48 -26.73 17.46 18.85
CA GLU A 48 -27.96 17.57 18.08
C GLU A 48 -27.97 18.85 17.23
N GLY A 49 -28.88 18.89 16.24
CA GLY A 49 -29.12 20.07 15.40
C GLY A 49 -28.39 20.09 14.06
N GLN A 50 -28.56 21.19 13.30
CA GLN A 50 -28.01 21.33 11.94
C GLN A 50 -26.48 21.29 11.87
N ALA A 51 -25.79 21.67 12.95
CA ALA A 51 -24.34 21.60 13.04
C ALA A 51 -23.84 20.14 12.99
N LYS A 52 -24.54 19.22 13.66
CA LYS A 52 -24.25 17.78 13.61
C LYS A 52 -24.42 17.25 12.19
N GLN A 53 -25.57 17.49 11.57
CA GLN A 53 -25.83 17.02 10.19
C GLN A 53 -24.76 17.51 9.19
N SER A 54 -24.35 18.78 9.32
CA SER A 54 -23.28 19.36 8.50
C SER A 54 -21.93 18.71 8.74
N PHE A 55 -21.61 18.39 10.00
CA PHE A 55 -20.41 17.66 10.36
C PHE A 55 -20.45 16.23 9.83
N GLU A 56 -21.51 15.46 10.08
CA GLU A 56 -21.66 14.08 9.64
C GLU A 56 -21.49 13.96 8.13
N GLN A 57 -22.13 14.84 7.34
CA GLN A 57 -21.96 14.83 5.88
C GLN A 57 -20.50 15.06 5.45
N ARG A 58 -19.80 16.01 6.08
CA ARG A 58 -18.38 16.29 5.77
C ARG A 58 -17.49 15.14 6.23
N PHE A 59 -17.79 14.58 7.39
CA PHE A 59 -17.06 13.49 7.99
C PHE A 59 -17.19 12.20 7.19
N THR A 60 -18.40 11.84 6.73
CA THR A 60 -18.63 10.70 5.83
C THR A 60 -17.81 10.84 4.56
N ARG A 61 -17.83 12.02 3.91
CA ARG A 61 -17.03 12.27 2.71
C ARG A 61 -15.53 12.14 2.97
N PHE A 62 -15.05 12.63 4.11
CA PHE A 62 -13.67 12.48 4.53
C PHE A 62 -13.29 11.00 4.74
N ALA A 63 -14.12 10.25 5.46
CA ALA A 63 -13.91 8.82 5.69
C ALA A 63 -13.93 8.02 4.38
N GLU A 64 -14.82 8.35 3.44
CA GLU A 64 -14.82 7.76 2.10
C GLU A 64 -13.55 8.07 1.30
N ALA A 65 -13.05 9.31 1.39
CA ALA A 65 -11.79 9.68 0.76
C ALA A 65 -10.59 8.92 1.33
N LEU A 66 -10.54 8.73 2.65
CA LEU A 66 -9.51 7.91 3.30
C LEU A 66 -9.56 6.45 2.85
N VAL A 67 -10.75 5.85 2.73
CA VAL A 67 -10.88 4.48 2.22
C VAL A 67 -10.35 4.37 0.79
N LYS A 68 -10.70 5.34 -0.08
CA LYS A 68 -10.18 5.38 -1.46
C LYS A 68 -8.66 5.49 -1.48
N LEU A 69 -8.08 6.32 -0.63
CA LEU A 69 -6.62 6.45 -0.52
C LEU A 69 -5.97 5.11 -0.13
N VAL A 70 -6.53 4.40 0.86
CA VAL A 70 -6.04 3.07 1.25
C VAL A 70 -6.12 2.07 0.10
N ASP A 71 -7.20 2.10 -0.68
CA ASP A 71 -7.34 1.23 -1.85
C ASP A 71 -6.34 1.58 -2.96
N GLU A 72 -6.05 2.86 -3.21
CA GLU A 72 -5.00 3.29 -4.14
C GLU A 72 -3.61 2.82 -3.69
N TYR A 73 -3.32 2.88 -2.38
CA TYR A 73 -2.08 2.33 -1.84
C TYR A 73 -1.98 0.81 -2.00
N ARG A 74 -3.09 0.07 -1.88
CA ARG A 74 -3.11 -1.37 -2.18
C ARG A 74 -2.78 -1.65 -3.63
N VAL A 75 -3.37 -0.90 -4.57
CA VAL A 75 -3.07 -1.03 -6.00
C VAL A 75 -1.60 -0.73 -6.27
N LEU A 76 -1.05 0.32 -5.66
CA LEU A 76 0.39 0.63 -5.76
C LEU A 76 1.25 -0.52 -5.22
N ASN A 77 0.87 -1.11 -4.08
CA ASN A 77 1.62 -2.22 -3.51
C ASN A 77 1.60 -3.47 -4.40
N ASP A 78 0.46 -3.78 -4.99
CA ASP A 78 0.33 -4.89 -5.93
C ASP A 78 1.19 -4.67 -7.18
N LEU A 79 1.29 -3.43 -7.67
CA LEU A 79 2.17 -3.08 -8.79
C LEU A 79 3.65 -3.24 -8.40
N LEU A 80 4.05 -2.82 -7.19
CA LEU A 80 5.41 -3.00 -6.68
C LEU A 80 5.77 -4.49 -6.56
N LYS A 81 4.88 -5.31 -6.01
CA LYS A 81 5.08 -6.78 -5.92
C LYS A 81 5.27 -7.40 -7.30
N ARG A 82 4.43 -7.05 -8.27
CA ARG A 82 4.55 -7.53 -9.67
C ARG A 82 5.85 -7.07 -10.33
N ALA A 83 6.29 -5.85 -10.03
CA ALA A 83 7.57 -5.34 -10.52
C ALA A 83 8.72 -6.17 -9.94
N GLY A 84 8.75 -6.40 -8.62
CA GLY A 84 9.72 -7.26 -7.95
C GLY A 84 9.78 -8.67 -8.57
N ASP A 85 8.62 -9.33 -8.75
CA ASP A 85 8.53 -10.64 -9.39
C ASP A 85 9.10 -10.65 -10.82
N THR A 86 8.86 -9.57 -11.57
CA THR A 86 9.33 -9.45 -12.95
C THR A 86 10.84 -9.29 -13.01
N TYR A 87 11.40 -8.45 -12.13
CA TYR A 87 12.85 -8.28 -11.99
C TYR A 87 13.53 -9.57 -11.56
N GLY A 88 12.97 -10.28 -10.57
CA GLY A 88 13.51 -11.57 -10.11
C GLY A 88 13.56 -12.61 -11.23
N LYS A 89 12.48 -12.77 -12.00
CA LYS A 89 12.45 -13.69 -13.16
C LYS A 89 13.44 -13.31 -14.26
N ALA A 90 13.62 -12.01 -14.51
CA ALA A 90 14.60 -11.53 -15.46
C ALA A 90 16.02 -11.86 -15.00
N ASP A 91 16.34 -11.63 -13.73
CA ASP A 91 17.67 -11.94 -13.17
C ASP A 91 17.95 -13.46 -13.23
N ASP A 92 16.98 -14.29 -12.84
CA ASP A 92 17.08 -15.76 -12.94
C ASP A 92 17.30 -16.24 -14.39
N SER A 93 16.61 -15.62 -15.35
CA SER A 93 16.77 -15.97 -16.78
C SER A 93 18.18 -15.67 -17.26
N VAL A 94 18.73 -14.51 -16.89
CA VAL A 94 20.09 -14.13 -17.28
C VAL A 94 21.14 -15.00 -16.59
N ARG A 95 21.00 -15.27 -15.28
CA ARG A 95 21.88 -16.19 -14.54
C ARG A 95 21.92 -17.58 -15.18
N ASN A 96 20.75 -18.13 -15.52
CA ASN A 96 20.64 -19.43 -16.17
C ASN A 96 21.27 -19.43 -17.58
N THR A 97 21.17 -18.33 -18.31
CA THR A 97 21.78 -18.18 -19.63
C THR A 97 23.30 -18.12 -19.52
N ILE A 98 23.84 -17.35 -18.56
CA ILE A 98 25.28 -17.24 -18.31
C ILE A 98 25.87 -18.57 -17.86
N ALA A 99 25.17 -19.30 -16.98
CA ALA A 99 25.62 -20.60 -16.49
C ALA A 99 25.74 -21.66 -17.61
N LYS A 100 25.04 -21.48 -18.74
CA LYS A 100 25.05 -22.37 -19.90
C LYS A 100 26.06 -21.96 -20.98
N LEU A 101 26.74 -20.81 -20.85
CA LEU A 101 27.77 -20.42 -21.81
C LEU A 101 29.04 -21.27 -21.58
N PRO A 102 29.59 -21.91 -22.63
CA PRO A 102 30.87 -22.59 -22.52
C PRO A 102 31.98 -21.57 -22.22
N ARG A 103 32.92 -21.95 -21.33
CA ARG A 103 34.09 -21.14 -20.96
C ARG A 103 35.02 -20.89 -22.14
#